data_AF-A0A6A3PND5-F1
#
_entry.id   AF-A0A6A3PND5-F1
#
_cell.length_a   1.000
_cell.length_b   1.000
_cell.length_c   1.000
_cell.angle_alpha   90.00
_cell.angle_beta   90.00
_cell.angle_gamma   90.00
#
_symmetry.space_group_name_H-M   'P 1'
#
loop_
_entity.id
_entity.type
_entity.pdbx_description
1 polymer ?
#
loop_
_entity_poly.entity_id
_entity_poly.type
_entity_poly.pdbx_seq_one_letter_code
_entity_poly.pdbx_strand_id
1 'polypeptide(L)'
;MVRLTTLSFLHLLPELVGADFDHPFYARVTRVGQTDVSFRSLECGDGMASREVAIQCSATAREVNASGELSPLRRPVSLKVDGQVHFGQVIAVEGDHVTVISAEERFVTTTAHISLVPPIVALLLEHVTFPCDVWSDGKIVDLQSVLLDRVIGRDGEVASREIDKVFEGLMSQESRPASKQLCHWVDPQTGESTEFPLQHALDIAYFVDGDRDSVPSNVGQKFC
;
A
#
# COMPACT_ATOMS: atom_id res chain seq x y z
N MET A 1 31.41 -0.54 7.07
CA MET A 1 31.33 0.17 5.78
C MET A 1 30.73 -0.81 4.77
N VAL A 2 29.52 -0.56 4.27
CA VAL A 2 28.83 -1.48 3.33
C VAL A 2 29.59 -1.50 2.01
N ARG A 3 29.93 -2.71 1.51
CA ARG A 3 30.63 -2.88 0.24
C ARG A 3 29.62 -3.31 -0.82
N LEU A 4 29.26 -2.38 -1.72
CA LEU A 4 28.38 -2.67 -2.84
C LEU A 4 29.07 -3.54 -3.87
N THR A 5 28.35 -4.56 -4.34
CA THR A 5 28.75 -5.48 -5.41
C THR A 5 27.55 -5.75 -6.30
N THR A 6 27.73 -6.44 -7.42
CA THR A 6 26.63 -6.86 -8.29
C THR A 6 25.71 -7.93 -7.67
N LEU A 7 26.07 -8.44 -6.50
CA LEU A 7 25.24 -9.34 -5.69
C LEU A 7 24.45 -8.60 -4.60
N SER A 8 24.65 -7.29 -4.47
CA SER A 8 23.96 -6.47 -3.47
C SER A 8 22.53 -6.17 -3.93
N PHE A 9 21.61 -6.18 -2.96
CA PHE A 9 20.25 -5.69 -3.14
C PHE A 9 20.09 -4.32 -2.50
N LEU A 10 19.17 -3.55 -3.04
CA LEU A 10 18.81 -2.21 -2.59
C LEU A 10 17.30 -2.17 -2.33
N HIS A 11 16.89 -1.47 -1.28
CA HIS A 11 15.50 -1.06 -1.04
C HIS A 11 15.39 0.43 -1.34
N LEU A 12 14.94 0.76 -2.55
CA LEU A 12 14.97 2.12 -3.07
C LEU A 12 13.62 2.80 -2.85
N LEU A 13 13.68 4.10 -2.56
CA LEU A 13 12.53 4.98 -2.47
C LEU A 13 12.44 5.82 -3.77
N PRO A 14 11.26 6.01 -4.38
CA PRO A 14 11.13 6.72 -5.64
C PRO A 14 11.72 8.13 -5.62
N GLU A 15 11.51 8.86 -4.52
CA GLU A 15 12.02 10.22 -4.34
C GLU A 15 13.56 10.32 -4.34
N LEU A 16 14.28 9.20 -4.16
CA LEU A 16 15.75 9.15 -4.18
C LEU A 16 16.34 8.80 -5.55
N VAL A 17 15.54 8.29 -6.48
CA VAL A 17 16.02 7.74 -7.77
C VAL A 17 15.30 8.32 -9.00
N GLY A 18 14.20 9.05 -8.81
CA GLY A 18 13.46 9.73 -9.87
C GLY A 18 11.99 9.27 -9.96
N ALA A 19 11.17 10.09 -10.63
CA ALA A 19 9.71 9.97 -10.64
C ALA A 19 9.13 8.81 -11.48
N ASP A 20 9.97 7.93 -12.04
CA ASP A 20 9.52 6.81 -12.88
C ASP A 20 9.00 5.61 -12.06
N PHE A 21 9.01 5.71 -10.73
CA PHE A 21 8.57 4.66 -9.82
C PHE A 21 7.40 5.14 -8.97
N ASP A 22 6.34 4.34 -8.91
CA ASP A 22 5.11 4.69 -8.20
C ASP A 22 5.16 4.39 -6.70
N HIS A 23 6.05 3.49 -6.27
CA HIS A 23 6.18 3.06 -4.87
C HIS A 23 7.59 2.53 -4.58
N PRO A 24 7.99 2.39 -3.30
CA PRO A 24 9.27 1.78 -2.94
C PRO A 24 9.40 0.37 -3.51
N PHE A 25 10.62 -0.02 -3.87
CA PHE A 25 10.88 -1.27 -4.58
C PHE A 25 12.25 -1.85 -4.24
N TYR A 26 12.37 -3.17 -4.40
CA TYR A 26 13.66 -3.84 -4.32
C TYR A 26 14.36 -3.84 -5.68
N ALA A 27 15.68 -3.68 -5.67
CA ALA A 27 16.49 -3.70 -6.87
C ALA A 27 17.81 -4.44 -6.65
N ARG A 28 18.31 -5.08 -7.70
CA ARG A 28 19.65 -5.69 -7.74
C ARG A 28 20.64 -4.75 -8.40
N VAL A 29 21.79 -4.57 -7.78
CA VAL A 29 22.90 -3.80 -8.38
C VAL A 29 23.41 -4.51 -9.63
N THR A 30 23.48 -3.81 -10.76
CA THR A 30 24.00 -4.35 -12.03
C THR A 30 25.41 -3.85 -12.33
N ARG A 31 25.73 -2.62 -11.91
CA ARG A 31 27.05 -2.01 -12.10
C ARG A 31 27.36 -1.03 -10.98
N VAL A 32 28.59 -1.09 -10.47
CA VAL A 32 29.11 -0.13 -9.48
C VAL A 32 30.11 0.78 -10.17
N GLY A 33 29.77 2.06 -10.31
CA GLY A 33 30.65 3.12 -10.77
C GLY A 33 31.40 3.80 -9.62
N GLN A 34 32.13 4.87 -9.92
CA GLN A 34 32.82 5.66 -8.91
C GLN A 34 31.86 6.52 -8.08
N THR A 35 30.91 7.18 -8.76
CA THR A 35 29.90 8.10 -8.20
C THR A 35 28.50 7.50 -8.18
N ASP A 36 28.19 6.62 -9.12
CA ASP A 36 26.84 6.12 -9.38
C ASP A 36 26.78 4.60 -9.42
N VAL A 37 25.59 4.06 -9.16
CA VAL A 37 25.29 2.63 -9.15
C VAL A 37 24.10 2.40 -10.06
N SER A 38 24.28 1.57 -11.07
CA SER A 38 23.17 1.09 -11.90
C SER A 38 22.50 -0.09 -11.21
N PHE A 39 21.18 -0.12 -11.25
CA PHE A 39 20.38 -1.18 -10.66
C PHE A 39 19.31 -1.66 -11.64
N ARG A 40 18.81 -2.87 -11.39
CA ARG A 40 17.62 -3.43 -12.02
C ARG A 40 16.60 -3.68 -10.93
N SER A 41 15.45 -3.00 -11.02
CA SER A 41 14.33 -3.27 -10.13
C SER A 41 13.86 -4.71 -10.31
N LEU A 42 13.40 -5.32 -9.23
CA LEU A 42 12.73 -6.63 -9.27
C LEU A 42 11.29 -6.50 -9.75
N GLU A 43 10.72 -5.29 -9.69
CA GLU A 43 9.32 -5.02 -10.01
C GLU A 43 9.16 -4.25 -11.33
N CYS A 44 10.03 -3.26 -11.59
CA CYS A 44 9.88 -2.40 -12.77
C CYS A 44 11.20 -1.72 -13.20
N GLY A 45 11.69 -2.05 -14.40
CA GLY A 45 12.70 -1.24 -15.08
C GLY A 45 14.14 -1.28 -14.52
N ASP A 46 15.01 -0.58 -15.24
CA ASP A 46 16.41 -0.36 -14.89
C ASP A 46 16.61 1.13 -14.54
N GLY A 47 17.52 1.44 -13.62
CA GLY A 47 17.74 2.82 -13.17
C GLY A 47 19.15 3.06 -12.65
N MET A 48 19.40 4.29 -12.18
CA MET A 48 20.65 4.69 -11.55
C MET A 48 20.39 5.45 -10.26
N ALA A 49 21.23 5.19 -9.26
CA ALA A 49 21.24 5.90 -7.99
C ALA A 49 22.66 6.39 -7.69
N SER A 50 22.78 7.46 -6.91
CA SER A 50 24.09 7.84 -6.39
C SER A 50 24.63 6.74 -5.48
N ARG A 51 25.95 6.64 -5.37
CA ARG A 51 26.59 5.63 -4.52
C ARG A 51 26.26 5.81 -3.04
N GLU A 52 26.07 7.05 -2.59
CA GLU A 52 25.67 7.35 -1.22
C GLU A 52 24.27 6.81 -0.93
N VAL A 53 23.31 7.07 -1.82
CA VAL A 53 21.94 6.53 -1.74
C VAL A 53 21.99 5.00 -1.75
N ALA A 54 22.73 4.39 -2.68
CA ALA A 54 22.83 2.92 -2.76
C ALA A 54 23.45 2.29 -1.50
N ILE A 55 24.35 2.98 -0.80
CA ILE A 55 24.90 2.49 0.48
C ILE A 55 23.87 2.59 1.61
N GLN A 56 23.10 3.67 1.66
CA GLN A 56 22.06 3.89 2.67
C GLN A 56 20.87 2.95 2.49
N CYS A 57 20.50 2.68 1.24
CA CYS A 57 19.39 1.82 0.85
C CYS A 57 19.78 0.34 0.73
N SER A 58 20.91 -0.11 1.31
CA SER A 58 21.34 -1.50 1.14
C SER A 58 20.38 -2.47 1.86
N ALA A 59 19.81 -3.42 1.13
CA ALA A 59 18.93 -4.44 1.65
C ALA A 59 19.62 -5.80 1.72
N THR A 60 19.17 -6.67 2.62
CA THR A 60 19.70 -8.03 2.71
C THR A 60 18.95 -8.98 1.76
N ALA A 61 19.63 -10.00 1.24
CA ALA A 61 18.95 -11.03 0.44
C ALA A 61 17.84 -11.75 1.25
N ARG A 62 17.99 -11.86 2.57
CA ARG A 62 16.96 -12.45 3.45
C ARG A 62 15.68 -11.63 3.43
N GLU A 63 15.79 -10.32 3.55
CA GLU A 63 14.66 -9.38 3.49
C GLU A 63 13.94 -9.48 2.14
N VAL A 64 14.68 -9.36 1.03
CA VAL A 64 14.12 -9.45 -0.33
C VAL A 64 13.40 -10.78 -0.56
N ASN A 65 13.99 -11.89 -0.11
CA ASN A 65 13.36 -13.21 -0.24
C ASN A 65 12.13 -13.37 0.67
N ALA A 66 12.17 -12.82 1.89
CA ALA A 66 11.06 -12.89 2.83
C ALA A 66 9.83 -12.10 2.37
N SER A 67 10.03 -11.06 1.57
CA SER A 67 8.94 -10.25 1.00
C SER A 67 8.44 -10.76 -0.36
N GLY A 68 9.00 -11.86 -0.88
CA GLY A 68 8.65 -12.39 -2.20
C GLY A 68 9.10 -11.48 -3.34
N GLU A 69 10.23 -10.78 -3.19
CA GLU A 69 10.80 -9.82 -4.15
C GLU A 69 9.96 -8.55 -4.36
N LEU A 70 8.84 -8.40 -3.66
CA LEU A 70 8.01 -7.20 -3.65
C LEU A 70 8.27 -6.40 -2.39
N SER A 71 8.47 -5.09 -2.52
CA SER A 71 8.59 -4.19 -1.37
C SER A 71 7.20 -3.92 -0.79
N PRO A 72 6.92 -4.29 0.48
CA PRO A 72 5.65 -3.97 1.11
C PRO A 72 5.61 -2.52 1.61
N LEU A 73 6.74 -1.81 1.66
CA LEU A 73 6.83 -0.45 2.19
C LEU A 73 5.90 0.52 1.44
N ARG A 74 5.15 1.33 2.22
CA ARG A 74 4.09 2.26 1.76
C ARG A 74 2.93 1.59 1.01
N ARG A 75 2.84 0.26 1.00
CA ARG A 75 1.73 -0.43 0.36
C ARG A 75 0.55 -0.63 1.33
N PRO A 76 -0.69 -0.61 0.81
CA PRO A 76 -1.87 -1.03 1.55
C PRO A 76 -1.81 -2.53 1.83
N VAL A 77 -2.12 -2.92 3.06
CA VAL A 77 -2.14 -4.32 3.48
C VAL A 77 -3.33 -4.63 4.37
N SER A 78 -3.76 -5.88 4.32
CA SER A 78 -4.45 -6.53 5.43
C SER A 78 -3.41 -7.29 6.26
N LEU A 79 -3.57 -7.33 7.58
CA LEU A 79 -2.69 -8.06 8.48
C LEU A 79 -3.49 -8.82 9.52
N LYS A 80 -2.95 -9.96 9.97
CA LYS A 80 -3.52 -10.74 11.07
C LYS A 80 -2.68 -10.60 12.32
N VAL A 81 -3.27 -10.08 13.39
CA VAL A 81 -2.62 -9.90 14.70
C VAL A 81 -3.63 -10.27 15.78
N ASP A 82 -3.20 -11.04 16.78
CA ASP A 82 -4.01 -11.43 17.94
C ASP A 82 -5.39 -12.03 17.60
N GLY A 83 -5.47 -12.78 16.50
CA GLY A 83 -6.72 -13.40 16.05
C GLY A 83 -7.73 -12.44 15.44
N GLN A 84 -7.30 -11.23 15.06
CA GLN A 84 -8.07 -10.23 14.34
C GLN A 84 -7.39 -9.89 13.01
N VAL A 85 -8.20 -9.57 12.00
CA VAL A 85 -7.72 -8.97 10.75
C VAL A 85 -7.90 -7.46 10.83
N HIS A 86 -6.82 -6.74 10.55
CA HIS A 86 -6.76 -5.29 10.46
C HIS A 86 -6.43 -4.87 9.03
N PHE A 87 -6.67 -3.61 8.70
CA PHE A 87 -6.35 -3.00 7.41
C PHE A 87 -5.59 -1.70 7.62
N GLY A 88 -4.57 -1.47 6.81
CA GLY A 88 -3.73 -0.29 6.98
C GLY A 88 -2.63 -0.21 5.94
N GLN A 89 -1.58 0.54 6.28
CA GLN A 89 -0.45 0.78 5.39
C GLN A 89 0.87 0.45 6.07
N VAL A 90 1.80 -0.17 5.33
CA VAL A 90 3.14 -0.45 5.85
C VAL A 90 3.96 0.84 5.87
N ILE A 91 4.48 1.22 7.04
CA ILE A 91 5.28 2.43 7.23
C ILE A 91 6.77 2.16 7.43
N ALA A 92 7.15 0.92 7.77
CA ALA A 92 8.54 0.53 7.93
C ALA A 92 8.74 -0.96 7.62
N VAL A 93 9.92 -1.29 7.11
CA VAL A 93 10.38 -2.67 6.85
C VAL A 93 11.78 -2.82 7.42
N GLU A 94 11.97 -3.82 8.28
CA GLU A 94 13.24 -4.13 8.93
C GLU A 94 13.48 -5.63 8.87
N GLY A 95 14.25 -6.09 7.88
CA GLY A 95 14.49 -7.52 7.68
C GLY A 95 13.22 -8.26 7.26
N ASP A 96 12.75 -9.20 8.08
CA ASP A 96 11.47 -9.91 7.87
C ASP A 96 10.30 -9.30 8.65
N HIS A 97 10.54 -8.23 9.41
CA HIS A 97 9.52 -7.53 10.17
C HIS A 97 9.00 -6.30 9.39
N VAL A 98 7.72 -6.05 9.52
CA VAL A 98 7.02 -4.91 8.94
C VAL A 98 6.24 -4.21 10.04
N THR A 99 6.23 -2.88 9.99
CA THR A 99 5.37 -2.06 10.84
C THR A 99 4.23 -1.53 9.99
N VAL A 100 3.00 -1.82 10.39
CA VAL A 100 1.77 -1.35 9.74
C VAL A 100 1.11 -0.32 10.64
N ILE A 101 0.66 0.79 10.07
CA ILE A 101 -0.24 1.74 10.74
C ILE A 101 -1.68 1.43 10.32
N SER A 102 -2.59 1.35 11.28
CA SER A 102 -4.02 1.11 11.08
C SER A 102 -4.79 1.87 12.16
N ALA A 103 -5.65 2.81 11.77
CA ALA A 103 -6.45 3.62 12.71
C ALA A 103 -5.58 4.30 13.79
N GLU A 104 -4.43 4.86 13.39
CA GLU A 104 -3.41 5.49 14.26
C GLU A 104 -2.63 4.51 15.18
N GLU A 105 -3.01 3.24 15.23
CA GLU A 105 -2.29 2.20 15.95
C GLU A 105 -1.18 1.59 15.09
N ARG A 106 -0.09 1.18 15.74
CA ARG A 106 1.06 0.55 15.07
C ARG A 106 1.15 -0.92 15.44
N PHE A 107 1.13 -1.76 14.41
CA PHE A 107 1.26 -3.20 14.53
C PHE A 107 2.60 -3.65 13.95
N VAL A 108 3.34 -4.44 14.72
CA VAL A 108 4.57 -5.07 14.23
C VAL A 108 4.27 -6.54 13.95
N THR A 109 4.51 -6.96 12.71
CA THR A 109 4.32 -8.34 12.27
C THR A 109 5.38 -8.72 11.25
N THR A 110 5.28 -9.90 10.64
CA THR A 110 6.19 -10.37 9.59
C THR A 110 5.56 -10.26 8.22
N THR A 111 6.38 -10.19 7.16
CA THR A 111 5.91 -10.19 5.76
C THR A 111 4.96 -11.36 5.43
N ALA A 112 5.10 -12.50 6.09
CA ALA A 112 4.25 -13.68 5.90
C ALA A 112 2.81 -13.53 6.43
N HIS A 113 2.55 -12.55 7.29
CA HIS A 113 1.23 -12.32 7.92
C HIS A 113 0.48 -11.13 7.34
N ILE A 114 1.02 -10.53 6.27
CA ILE A 114 0.39 -9.44 5.54
C ILE A 114 0.01 -9.89 4.13
N SER A 115 -1.07 -9.31 3.60
CA SER A 115 -1.50 -9.48 2.22
C SER A 115 -1.76 -8.12 1.62
N LEU A 116 -1.25 -7.87 0.41
CA LEU A 116 -1.49 -6.63 -0.32
C LEU A 116 -2.98 -6.47 -0.64
N VAL A 117 -3.49 -5.26 -0.49
CA VAL A 117 -4.88 -4.91 -0.81
C VAL A 117 -4.94 -3.61 -1.61
N PRO A 118 -6.06 -3.30 -2.29
CA PRO A 118 -6.25 -2.00 -2.92
C PRO A 118 -6.27 -0.86 -1.88
N PRO A 119 -5.72 0.34 -2.19
CA PRO A 119 -5.67 1.47 -1.25
C PRO A 119 -7.05 1.85 -0.69
N ILE A 120 -8.05 1.98 -1.56
CA ILE A 120 -9.40 2.34 -1.12
C ILE A 120 -10.01 1.29 -0.18
N VAL A 121 -9.72 0.01 -0.40
CA VAL A 121 -10.21 -1.07 0.47
C VAL A 121 -9.53 -1.00 1.84
N ALA A 122 -8.22 -0.74 1.90
CA ALA A 122 -7.53 -0.53 3.17
C ALA A 122 -8.14 0.65 3.95
N LEU A 123 -8.39 1.77 3.28
CA LEU A 123 -8.96 2.98 3.89
C LEU A 123 -10.41 2.78 4.37
N LEU A 124 -11.25 2.12 3.55
CA LEU A 124 -12.64 1.82 3.90
C LEU A 124 -12.75 0.89 5.11
N LEU A 125 -11.76 0.02 5.33
CA LEU A 125 -11.75 -0.99 6.39
C LEU A 125 -10.79 -0.67 7.53
N GLU A 126 -10.10 0.49 7.49
CA GLU A 126 -9.01 0.82 8.41
C GLU A 126 -9.42 0.75 9.88
N HIS A 127 -10.67 1.13 10.19
CA HIS A 127 -11.21 1.14 11.57
C HIS A 127 -12.15 -0.03 11.85
N VAL A 128 -12.21 -1.01 10.95
CA VAL A 128 -13.04 -2.21 11.10
C VAL A 128 -12.14 -3.40 11.39
N THR A 129 -12.36 -4.06 12.52
CA THR A 129 -11.62 -5.25 12.93
C THR A 129 -12.43 -6.51 12.68
N PHE A 130 -11.81 -7.54 12.11
CA PHE A 130 -12.50 -8.78 11.78
C PHE A 130 -11.97 -9.97 12.59
N PRO A 131 -12.77 -10.56 13.48
CA PRO A 131 -12.37 -11.74 14.23
C PRO A 131 -12.12 -12.95 13.31
N CYS A 132 -10.93 -13.56 13.42
CA CYS A 132 -10.51 -14.68 12.58
C CYS A 132 -11.33 -15.97 12.81
N ASP A 133 -12.05 -16.08 13.94
CA ASP A 133 -12.97 -17.18 14.23
C ASP A 133 -14.28 -17.10 13.43
N VAL A 134 -14.67 -15.88 13.01
CA VAL A 134 -15.87 -15.62 12.20
C VAL A 134 -15.53 -15.41 10.72
N TRP A 135 -14.42 -14.71 10.47
CA TRP A 135 -13.97 -14.28 9.16
C TRP A 135 -12.78 -15.10 8.69
N SER A 136 -13.03 -16.01 7.76
CA SER A 136 -11.97 -16.74 7.06
C SER A 136 -11.32 -15.86 6.00
N ASP A 137 -10.09 -16.22 5.61
CA ASP A 137 -9.32 -15.55 4.58
C ASP A 137 -10.12 -15.38 3.27
N GLY A 138 -10.83 -16.43 2.86
CA GLY A 138 -11.70 -16.38 1.68
C GLY A 138 -12.80 -15.32 1.80
N LYS A 139 -13.49 -15.25 2.95
CA LYS A 139 -14.53 -14.22 3.18
C LYS A 139 -13.96 -12.80 3.17
N ILE A 140 -12.75 -12.63 3.70
CA ILE A 140 -12.06 -11.35 3.69
C ILE A 140 -11.71 -10.95 2.25
N VAL A 141 -11.16 -11.87 1.46
CA VAL A 141 -10.88 -11.61 0.03
C VAL A 141 -12.16 -11.29 -0.74
N ASP A 142 -13.24 -12.06 -0.54
CA ASP A 142 -14.53 -11.80 -1.18
C ASP A 142 -15.08 -10.42 -0.79
N LEU A 143 -14.97 -10.04 0.48
CA LEU A 143 -15.35 -8.70 0.97
C LEU A 143 -14.54 -7.61 0.26
N GLN A 144 -13.22 -7.76 0.18
CA GLN A 144 -12.33 -6.79 -0.47
C GLN A 144 -12.69 -6.60 -1.95
N SER A 145 -12.96 -7.70 -2.66
CA SER A 145 -13.40 -7.68 -4.06
C SER A 145 -14.73 -6.95 -4.22
N VAL A 146 -15.75 -7.34 -3.46
CA VAL A 146 -17.08 -6.72 -3.54
C VAL A 146 -17.03 -5.21 -3.25
N LEU A 147 -16.24 -4.81 -2.24
CA LEU A 147 -16.04 -3.38 -1.95
C LEU A 147 -15.41 -2.66 -3.13
N LEU A 148 -14.32 -3.19 -3.68
CA LEU A 148 -13.65 -2.59 -4.81
C LEU A 148 -14.60 -2.47 -6.01
N ASP A 149 -15.28 -3.55 -6.37
CA ASP A 149 -16.18 -3.63 -7.53
C ASP A 149 -17.36 -2.65 -7.41
N ARG A 150 -17.89 -2.45 -6.21
CA ARG A 150 -18.91 -1.44 -5.94
C ARG A 150 -18.40 -0.02 -5.97
N VAL A 151 -17.13 0.22 -5.66
CA VAL A 151 -16.55 1.56 -5.76
C VAL A 151 -16.35 1.94 -7.23
N ILE A 152 -15.73 1.05 -8.01
CA ILE A 152 -15.33 1.39 -9.39
C ILE A 152 -16.38 1.00 -10.45
N GLY A 153 -17.29 0.07 -10.14
CA GLY A 153 -18.32 -0.46 -11.04
C GLY A 153 -17.78 -1.53 -11.97
N ARG A 154 -17.30 -2.63 -11.40
CA ARG A 154 -16.86 -3.84 -12.14
C ARG A 154 -17.73 -5.04 -11.79
N ASP A 155 -17.57 -6.12 -12.55
CA ASP A 155 -18.25 -7.40 -12.33
C ASP A 155 -19.79 -7.33 -12.20
N GLY A 156 -20.40 -6.37 -12.90
CA GLY A 156 -21.85 -6.17 -12.92
C GLY A 156 -22.38 -5.33 -11.76
N GLU A 157 -21.52 -4.88 -10.84
CA GLU A 157 -21.88 -3.97 -9.76
C GLU A 157 -22.06 -2.53 -10.27
N VAL A 158 -23.02 -1.82 -9.67
CA VAL A 158 -23.23 -0.39 -9.96
C VAL A 158 -22.25 0.40 -9.11
N ALA A 159 -21.35 1.13 -9.76
CA ALA A 159 -20.41 1.99 -9.05
C ALA A 159 -21.12 2.98 -8.12
N SER A 160 -20.55 3.17 -6.93
CA SER A 160 -21.06 4.10 -5.95
C SER A 160 -19.94 4.76 -5.15
N ARG A 161 -20.15 6.03 -4.84
CA ARG A 161 -19.35 6.82 -3.90
C ARG A 161 -20.08 7.07 -2.57
N GLU A 162 -21.25 6.46 -2.39
CA GLU A 162 -22.01 6.51 -1.15
C GLU A 162 -21.59 5.32 -0.28
N ILE A 163 -20.96 5.58 0.87
CA ILE A 163 -20.48 4.55 1.80
C ILE A 163 -21.59 3.54 2.11
N ASP A 164 -22.82 4.01 2.36
CA ASP A 164 -23.94 3.13 2.69
C ASP A 164 -24.30 2.13 1.58
N LYS A 165 -24.15 2.52 0.31
CA LYS A 165 -24.37 1.63 -0.85
C LYS A 165 -23.20 0.68 -1.04
N VAL A 166 -21.97 1.18 -0.89
CA VAL A 166 -20.76 0.35 -0.97
C VAL A 166 -20.82 -0.80 0.06
N PHE A 167 -21.25 -0.51 1.28
CA PHE A 167 -21.36 -1.49 2.38
C PHE A 167 -22.73 -2.19 2.48
N GLU A 168 -23.63 -2.00 1.52
CA GLU A 168 -24.99 -2.56 1.58
C GLU A 168 -24.95 -4.09 1.65
N GLY A 169 -25.57 -4.67 2.70
CA GLY A 169 -25.60 -6.11 2.92
C GLY A 169 -24.27 -6.75 3.37
N LEU A 170 -23.18 -5.98 3.51
CA LEU A 170 -21.87 -6.50 3.93
C LEU A 170 -21.68 -6.43 5.45
N MET A 171 -22.19 -5.37 6.08
CA MET A 171 -22.11 -5.16 7.53
C MET A 171 -23.22 -4.25 8.04
N SER A 172 -23.39 -4.23 9.37
CA SER A 172 -24.36 -3.38 10.06
C SER A 172 -24.03 -1.90 9.85
N GLN A 173 -25.04 -1.02 9.89
CA GLN A 173 -24.82 0.43 9.72
C GLN A 173 -23.91 1.01 10.80
N GLU A 174 -23.96 0.48 12.01
CA GLU A 174 -23.14 0.94 13.15
C GLU A 174 -21.66 0.60 12.98
N SER A 175 -21.33 -0.39 12.15
CA SER A 175 -19.96 -0.82 11.87
C SER A 175 -19.35 -0.11 10.65
N ARG A 176 -20.12 0.74 9.94
CA ARG A 176 -19.66 1.43 8.74
C ARG A 176 -18.81 2.64 9.11
N PRO A 177 -17.76 2.95 8.33
CA PRO A 177 -16.96 4.15 8.55
C PRO A 177 -17.78 5.41 8.25
N ALA A 178 -17.42 6.52 8.90
CA ALA A 178 -18.04 7.81 8.62
C ALA A 178 -17.35 8.50 7.44
N SER A 179 -18.11 9.19 6.58
CA SER A 179 -17.55 9.89 5.41
C SER A 179 -16.54 10.99 5.75
N LYS A 180 -16.67 11.60 6.94
CA LYS A 180 -15.77 12.64 7.47
C LYS A 180 -14.64 12.10 8.33
N GLN A 181 -14.56 10.78 8.49
CA GLN A 181 -13.49 10.16 9.24
C GLN A 181 -12.15 10.48 8.57
N LEU A 182 -11.19 10.92 9.37
CA LEU A 182 -9.87 11.27 8.88
C LEU A 182 -9.06 10.00 8.69
N CYS A 183 -8.46 9.86 7.51
CA CYS A 183 -7.52 8.81 7.17
C CYS A 183 -6.12 9.41 7.11
N HIS A 184 -5.14 8.65 7.59
CA HIS A 184 -3.72 8.99 7.50
C HIS A 184 -3.08 8.11 6.43
N TRP A 185 -2.41 8.74 5.46
CA TRP A 185 -1.80 8.01 4.36
C TRP A 185 -0.40 8.54 4.06
N VAL A 186 0.55 7.63 3.87
CA VAL A 186 1.89 7.95 3.37
C VAL A 186 1.87 7.78 1.85
N ASP A 187 2.10 8.85 1.12
CA ASP A 187 2.21 8.80 -0.34
C ASP A 187 3.31 7.79 -0.74
N PRO A 188 2.98 6.73 -1.51
CA PRO A 188 3.97 5.73 -1.92
C PRO A 188 5.13 6.31 -2.72
N GLN A 189 4.88 7.31 -3.55
CA GLN A 189 5.86 7.93 -4.42
C GLN A 189 6.75 8.94 -3.69
N THR A 190 6.17 9.79 -2.85
CA THR A 190 6.92 10.90 -2.23
C THR A 190 7.37 10.60 -0.80
N GLY A 191 6.70 9.69 -0.11
CA GLY A 191 6.90 9.43 1.32
C GLY A 191 6.30 10.50 2.24
N GLU A 192 5.61 11.50 1.69
CA GLU A 192 4.95 12.53 2.49
C GLU A 192 3.69 11.95 3.15
N SER A 193 3.47 12.33 4.40
CA SER A 193 2.25 11.96 5.13
C SER A 193 1.16 12.99 4.84
N THR A 194 -0.02 12.49 4.51
CA THR A 194 -1.22 13.28 4.22
C THR A 194 -2.37 12.83 5.11
N GLU A 195 -3.22 13.78 5.46
CA GLU A 195 -4.46 13.54 6.20
C GLU A 195 -5.62 14.06 5.34
N PHE A 196 -6.64 13.23 5.15
CA PHE A 196 -7.82 13.60 4.37
C PHE A 196 -9.07 12.86 4.86
N PRO A 197 -10.28 13.38 4.61
CA PRO A 197 -11.51 12.66 4.90
C PRO A 197 -11.65 11.40 4.03
N LEU A 198 -12.20 10.32 4.56
CA LEU A 198 -12.43 9.07 3.81
C LEU A 198 -13.22 9.29 2.51
N GLN A 199 -14.17 10.22 2.50
CA GLN A 199 -14.93 10.56 1.29
C GLN A 199 -14.03 11.07 0.15
N HIS A 200 -12.94 11.75 0.46
CA HIS A 200 -11.98 12.23 -0.54
C HIS A 200 -11.34 11.06 -1.28
N ALA A 201 -10.87 10.05 -0.54
CA ALA A 201 -10.30 8.84 -1.15
C ALA A 201 -11.35 8.05 -1.96
N LEU A 202 -12.58 7.96 -1.45
CA LEU A 202 -13.67 7.28 -2.13
C LEU A 202 -14.06 7.99 -3.44
N ASP A 203 -14.12 9.33 -3.43
CA ASP A 203 -14.39 10.11 -4.63
C ASP A 203 -13.26 9.95 -5.66
N ILE A 204 -11.99 9.92 -5.23
CA ILE A 204 -10.85 9.65 -6.13
C ILE A 204 -10.98 8.26 -6.74
N ALA A 205 -11.17 7.21 -5.94
CA ALA A 205 -11.30 5.84 -6.46
C ALA A 205 -12.48 5.71 -7.42
N TYR A 206 -13.62 6.33 -7.11
CA TYR A 206 -14.80 6.31 -7.97
C TYR A 206 -14.59 7.02 -9.31
N PHE A 207 -14.01 8.24 -9.30
CA PHE A 207 -13.87 9.05 -10.51
C PHE A 207 -12.62 8.73 -11.32
N VAL A 208 -11.48 8.56 -10.66
CA VAL A 208 -10.18 8.34 -11.30
C VAL A 208 -9.98 6.87 -11.62
N ASP A 209 -10.06 5.98 -10.61
CA ASP A 209 -9.79 4.55 -10.82
C ASP A 209 -10.95 3.83 -11.52
N GLY A 210 -12.16 4.38 -11.35
CA GLY A 210 -13.36 3.99 -12.11
C GLY A 210 -13.44 4.56 -13.53
N ASP A 211 -12.40 5.27 -14.00
CA ASP A 211 -12.24 5.84 -15.35
C ASP A 211 -13.49 6.60 -15.83
N ARG A 212 -13.97 7.53 -15.00
CA ARG A 212 -15.17 8.31 -15.30
C ARG A 212 -14.80 9.51 -16.16
N ASP A 213 -15.56 9.70 -17.26
CA ASP A 213 -15.34 10.74 -18.27
C ASP A 213 -15.28 12.19 -17.72
N SER A 214 -15.75 12.42 -16.49
CA SER A 214 -15.78 13.75 -15.88
C SER A 214 -15.42 13.67 -14.40
N VAL A 215 -14.16 13.93 -14.08
CA VAL A 215 -13.67 14.12 -12.70
C VAL A 215 -13.98 15.55 -12.26
N PRO A 216 -14.88 15.76 -11.27
CA PRO A 216 -15.18 17.09 -10.78
C PRO A 216 -13.96 17.78 -10.17
N SER A 217 -13.83 19.09 -10.34
CA SER A 217 -12.68 19.87 -9.82
C SER A 217 -12.57 19.86 -8.28
N ASN A 218 -13.66 19.53 -7.58
CA ASN A 218 -13.71 19.42 -6.12
C ASN A 218 -13.26 18.05 -5.58
N VAL A 219 -12.93 17.08 -6.43
CA VAL A 219 -12.33 15.79 -6.00
C VAL A 219 -10.89 15.99 -5.51
N GLY A 220 -10.27 17.14 -5.82
CA GLY A 220 -8.93 17.49 -5.33
C GLY A 220 -7.81 16.69 -6.00
N GLN A 221 -6.64 16.68 -5.36
CA GLN A 221 -5.45 15.99 -5.88
C GLN A 221 -5.42 14.53 -5.42
N LYS A 222 -4.79 13.67 -6.23
CA LYS A 222 -4.49 12.29 -5.86
C LYS A 222 -3.60 12.25 -4.62
N PHE A 223 -3.80 11.23 -3.79
CA PHE A 223 -2.97 10.95 -2.60
C PHE A 223 -2.05 9.73 -2.79
N CYS A 224 -2.14 9.08 -3.96
CA CYS A 224 -1.28 7.99 -4.44
C CYS A 224 -1.37 7.87 -5.97
#